data_AF-A0A4Y2T818-F1
#
_entry.id   AF-A0A4Y2T818-F1
#
_cell.length_a   1.000
_cell.length_b   1.000
_cell.length_c   1.000
_cell.angle_alpha   90.00
_cell.angle_beta   90.00
_cell.angle_gamma   90.00
#
_symmetry.space_group_name_H-M   'P 1'
#
loop_
_entity.id
_entity.type
_entity.pdbx_description
1 polymer ?
#
loop_
_entity_poly.entity_id
_entity_poly.type
_entity_poly.pdbx_seq_one_letter_code
_entity_poly.pdbx_strand_id
1 'polypeptide(L)'
;MSQRLTYHLESTNSLKDRQHGFREVKSVDTAINELLRKIKTARRDGKHVLVLSINIKGAFDNLKHRAILKSLDASACPSNINRLFHSLLQNRKVTLLTPQGRATKDQKQGCPQDGEAYVARKDIINIFIDGSKTEHGVGAAFCVLNNDIWAYQWSAKLNDNNTVFHAELTALHEAVIYASHLPNHNTSKIHVDNRASIMASSNSKSINETARQIFKILLSNPRIKVSWVKAHAGNIGNERADQLAKDATQHGQPYSHTKLPKPHIKGLLRKRMLEEWQTLWKNGDTGRKIYNTMPSVSLRPSNWIREDVIFFSQHGPFPAYLKRFHLSDRDSCSCGGISTALHYATECIYTVSWHMRKPAPNFEQEWLKRVANNLVSRQKIRGIIKFISENRDLFRPP
;
A
#
# COMPACT_ATOMS: atom_id res chain seq x y z
N MET A 1 30.66 2.82 8.33
CA MET A 1 31.73 3.70 7.81
C MET A 1 31.23 5.13 7.61
N SER A 2 30.19 5.32 6.77
CA SER A 2 29.59 6.63 6.47
C SER A 2 29.18 7.43 7.72
N GLN A 3 28.54 6.79 8.71
CA GLN A 3 28.08 7.45 9.95
C GLN A 3 29.19 8.19 10.73
N ARG A 4 30.41 7.67 10.79
CA ARG A 4 31.53 8.33 11.50
C ARG A 4 32.03 9.55 10.75
N LEU A 5 32.06 9.49 9.41
CA LEU A 5 32.41 10.63 8.58
C LEU A 5 31.31 11.70 8.65
N THR A 6 30.03 11.30 8.56
CA THR A 6 28.90 12.23 8.70
C THR A 6 28.94 12.96 10.04
N TYR A 7 29.14 12.23 11.14
CA TYR A 7 29.27 12.83 12.47
C TYR A 7 30.41 13.86 12.54
N HIS A 8 31.60 13.54 12.01
CA HIS A 8 32.74 14.47 11.95
C HIS A 8 32.44 15.72 11.11
N LEU A 9 31.82 15.55 9.94
CA LEU A 9 31.49 16.66 9.04
C LEU A 9 30.41 17.58 9.62
N GLU A 10 29.48 17.04 10.42
CA GLU A 10 28.47 17.83 11.12
C GLU A 10 29.04 18.51 12.37
N SER A 11 29.87 17.84 13.17
CA SER A 11 30.48 18.42 14.38
C SER A 11 31.49 19.53 14.08
N THR A 12 32.16 19.46 12.93
CA THR A 12 33.08 20.50 12.45
C THR A 12 32.40 21.60 11.62
N ASN A 13 31.08 21.53 11.45
CA ASN A 13 30.30 22.44 10.61
C ASN A 13 30.83 22.56 9.17
N SER A 14 31.39 21.46 8.65
CA SER A 14 31.97 21.39 7.30
C SER A 14 30.89 21.28 6.20
N LEU A 15 29.67 20.90 6.57
CA LEU A 15 28.52 20.85 5.65
C LEU A 15 27.76 22.17 5.64
N LYS A 16 27.38 22.64 4.46
CA LYS A 16 26.59 23.86 4.33
C LYS A 16 25.18 23.68 4.92
N ASP A 17 24.67 24.73 5.57
CA ASP A 17 23.32 24.72 6.14
C ASP A 17 22.21 24.55 5.11
N ARG A 18 22.45 24.95 3.86
CA ARG A 18 21.49 24.79 2.76
C ARG A 18 21.56 23.41 2.08
N GLN A 19 22.41 22.52 2.56
CA GLN A 19 22.43 21.13 2.13
C GLN A 19 21.37 20.35 2.93
N HIS A 20 20.39 19.75 2.25
CA HIS A 20 19.31 18.98 2.88
C HIS A 20 19.41 17.47 2.61
N GLY A 21 20.05 17.07 1.51
CA GLY A 21 20.22 15.66 1.17
C GLY A 21 21.17 14.94 2.11
N PHE A 22 20.78 13.74 2.55
CA PHE A 22 21.60 12.83 3.38
C PHE A 22 22.12 13.41 4.70
N ARG A 23 21.35 14.32 5.34
CA ARG A 23 21.68 14.90 6.65
C ARG A 23 20.68 14.48 7.72
N GLU A 24 21.14 14.40 8.96
CA GLU A 24 20.27 14.13 10.08
C GLU A 24 19.32 15.34 10.29
N VAL A 25 18.05 15.07 10.59
CA VAL A 25 17.00 16.11 10.81
C VAL A 25 16.63 16.95 9.56
N LYS A 26 17.21 16.69 8.38
CA LYS A 26 16.83 17.38 7.12
C LYS A 26 16.15 16.42 6.15
N SER A 27 15.13 16.94 5.47
CA SER A 27 14.33 16.21 4.48
C SER A 27 14.07 17.03 3.22
N VAL A 28 13.45 16.38 2.22
CA VAL A 28 12.93 17.07 1.03
C VAL A 28 11.96 18.19 1.44
N ASP A 29 11.12 17.97 2.45
CA ASP A 29 10.19 18.98 2.95
C ASP A 29 10.92 20.19 3.52
N THR A 30 12.02 19.98 4.25
CA THR A 30 12.82 21.10 4.77
C THR A 30 13.43 21.94 3.65
N ALA A 31 13.85 21.31 2.55
CA ALA A 31 14.39 22.01 1.38
C ALA A 31 13.31 22.81 0.63
N ILE A 32 12.15 22.19 0.41
CA ILE A 32 11.01 22.83 -0.25
C ILE A 32 10.51 24.01 0.59
N ASN A 33 10.38 23.83 1.91
CA ASN A 33 9.96 24.89 2.81
C ASN A 33 10.93 26.08 2.82
N GLU A 34 12.25 25.83 2.81
CA GLU A 34 13.23 26.92 2.72
C GLU A 34 13.13 27.67 1.38
N LEU A 35 12.98 26.95 0.26
CA LEU A 35 12.80 27.54 -1.06
C LEU A 35 11.51 28.38 -1.12
N LEU A 36 10.39 27.83 -0.70
CA LEU A 36 9.09 28.53 -0.66
C LEU A 36 9.15 29.77 0.22
N ARG A 37 9.86 29.72 1.36
CA ARG A 37 10.06 30.89 2.22
C ARG A 37 10.80 32.00 1.48
N LYS A 38 11.87 31.68 0.75
CA LYS A 38 12.62 32.68 -0.05
C LYS A 38 11.76 33.29 -1.16
N ILE A 39 10.98 32.47 -1.85
CA ILE A 39 10.04 32.93 -2.90
C ILE A 39 8.99 33.88 -2.31
N LYS A 40 8.37 33.50 -1.18
CA LYS A 40 7.36 34.33 -0.50
C LYS A 40 7.94 35.66 -0.02
N THR A 41 9.13 35.66 0.58
CA THR A 41 9.81 36.90 1.00
C THR A 41 10.09 37.81 -0.19
N ALA A 42 10.68 37.30 -1.27
CA ALA A 42 10.98 38.10 -2.46
C ALA A 42 9.71 38.68 -3.12
N ARG A 43 8.62 37.91 -3.16
CA ARG A 43 7.32 38.38 -3.67
C ARG A 43 6.74 39.49 -2.79
N ARG A 44 6.83 39.37 -1.46
CA ARG A 44 6.39 40.42 -0.52
C ARG A 44 7.18 41.70 -0.72
N ASP A 45 8.48 41.58 -0.99
CA ASP A 45 9.37 42.72 -1.20
C ASP A 45 9.29 43.29 -2.64
N GLY A 46 8.30 42.88 -3.44
CA GLY A 46 8.06 43.38 -4.80
C GLY A 46 9.09 42.93 -5.85
N LYS A 47 9.90 41.91 -5.56
CA LYS A 47 10.97 41.45 -6.45
C LYS A 47 10.49 40.33 -7.38
N HIS A 48 11.04 40.30 -8.60
CA HIS A 48 10.90 39.15 -9.48
C HIS A 48 11.75 37.97 -8.99
N VAL A 49 11.24 36.75 -9.17
CA VAL A 49 11.89 35.52 -8.71
C VAL A 49 12.13 34.58 -9.88
N LEU A 50 13.37 34.14 -10.04
CA LEU A 50 13.77 33.09 -10.98
C LEU A 50 14.33 31.90 -10.19
N VAL A 51 13.86 30.69 -10.50
CA VAL A 51 14.38 29.45 -9.92
C VAL A 51 15.12 28.68 -10.99
N LEU A 52 16.43 28.47 -10.80
CA LEU A 52 17.24 27.61 -11.64
C LEU A 52 17.37 26.24 -10.99
N SER A 53 16.95 25.19 -11.70
CA SER A 53 17.14 23.80 -11.28
C SER A 53 18.17 23.13 -12.19
N ILE A 54 19.20 22.54 -11.59
CA ILE A 54 20.30 21.87 -12.31
C ILE A 54 20.29 20.39 -11.91
N ASN A 55 20.33 19.50 -12.89
CA ASN A 55 20.48 18.07 -12.69
C ASN A 55 21.85 17.59 -13.17
N ILE A 56 22.53 16.79 -12.36
CA ILE A 56 23.84 16.21 -12.70
C ILE A 56 23.63 14.77 -13.15
N LYS A 57 23.85 14.49 -14.45
CA LYS A 57 23.72 13.14 -15.01
C LYS A 57 24.77 12.20 -14.41
N GLY A 58 24.32 11.09 -13.83
CA GLY A 58 25.21 10.06 -13.27
C GLY A 58 26.15 10.61 -12.19
N ALA A 59 25.64 11.44 -11.28
CA ALA A 59 26.44 12.16 -10.29
C ALA A 59 27.40 11.25 -9.49
N PHE A 60 26.93 10.06 -9.13
CA PHE A 60 27.74 9.09 -8.39
C PHE A 60 28.65 8.27 -9.29
N ASP A 61 28.22 7.89 -10.49
CA ASP A 61 29.01 7.08 -11.45
C ASP A 61 30.22 7.84 -12.01
N ASN A 62 30.05 9.16 -12.18
CA ASN A 62 31.06 10.03 -12.79
C ASN A 62 31.98 10.69 -11.75
N LEU A 63 31.79 10.42 -10.46
CA LEU A 63 32.58 11.03 -9.39
C LEU A 63 34.02 10.50 -9.44
N LYS A 64 34.99 11.38 -9.71
CA LYS A 64 36.41 11.00 -9.78
C LYS A 64 36.96 10.73 -8.39
N HIS A 65 37.60 9.58 -8.17
CA HIS A 65 38.18 9.24 -6.85
C HIS A 65 39.17 10.29 -6.35
N ARG A 66 39.99 10.86 -7.24
CA ARG A 66 40.90 11.97 -6.89
C ARG A 66 40.20 13.17 -6.26
N ALA A 67 38.98 13.49 -6.71
CA ALA A 67 38.23 14.63 -6.22
C ALA A 67 37.66 14.35 -4.82
N ILE A 68 37.25 13.10 -4.57
CA ILE A 68 36.81 12.63 -3.26
C ILE A 68 37.96 12.74 -2.26
N LEU A 69 39.12 12.16 -2.60
CA LEU A 69 40.30 12.15 -1.73
C LEU A 69 40.79 13.58 -1.43
N LYS A 70 40.90 14.44 -2.45
CA LYS A 70 41.26 15.85 -2.25
C LYS A 70 40.27 16.59 -1.34
N SER A 71 38.98 16.26 -1.42
CA SER A 71 37.96 16.86 -0.55
C SER A 71 38.05 16.35 0.89
N LEU A 72 38.39 15.07 1.08
CA LEU A 72 38.61 14.47 2.41
C LEU A 72 39.88 15.01 3.08
N ASP A 73 40.94 15.22 2.31
CA ASP A 73 42.18 15.85 2.79
C ASP A 73 41.91 17.28 3.25
N ALA A 74 41.08 18.02 2.51
CA ALA A 74 40.69 19.39 2.83
C ALA A 74 39.74 19.50 4.04
N SER A 75 38.99 18.44 4.38
CA SER A 75 38.00 18.47 5.47
C SER A 75 38.57 18.16 6.87
N ALA A 76 39.90 18.22 7.04
CA ALA A 76 40.60 17.95 8.30
C ALA A 76 40.11 16.66 9.01
N CYS A 77 39.84 15.62 8.21
CA CYS A 77 39.33 14.35 8.73
C CYS A 77 40.38 13.62 9.58
N PRO A 78 39.98 12.93 10.65
CA PRO A 78 40.87 12.06 11.40
C PRO A 78 41.63 11.08 10.50
N SER A 79 42.93 10.91 10.74
CA SER A 79 43.84 10.16 9.86
C SER A 79 43.41 8.71 9.63
N ASN A 80 42.75 8.09 10.61
CA ASN A 80 42.17 6.75 10.50
C ASN A 80 40.99 6.69 9.52
N ILE A 81 40.13 7.72 9.47
CA ILE A 81 39.02 7.82 8.50
C ILE A 81 39.60 8.09 7.12
N ASN A 82 40.54 9.03 7.01
CA ASN A 82 41.13 9.37 5.73
C ASN A 82 41.83 8.16 5.08
N ARG A 83 42.68 7.46 5.84
CA ARG A 83 43.37 6.23 5.39
C ARG A 83 42.40 5.15 4.90
N LEU A 84 41.25 5.01 5.55
CA LEU A 84 40.22 4.04 5.19
C LEU A 84 39.59 4.35 3.82
N PHE A 85 39.29 5.62 3.54
CA PHE A 85 38.77 6.03 2.23
C PHE A 85 39.82 5.97 1.12
N HIS A 86 41.08 6.29 1.42
CA HIS A 86 42.19 6.04 0.49
C HIS A 86 42.29 4.56 0.12
N SER A 87 42.25 3.67 1.11
CA SER A 87 42.29 2.23 0.88
C SER A 87 41.08 1.72 0.08
N LEU A 88 39.88 2.26 0.34
CA LEU A 88 38.65 1.86 -0.35
C LEU A 88 38.63 2.23 -1.84
N LEU A 89 39.21 3.37 -2.19
CA LEU A 89 39.14 3.93 -3.54
C LEU A 89 40.38 3.62 -4.40
N GLN A 90 41.47 3.16 -3.80
CA GLN A 90 42.68 2.78 -4.52
C GLN A 90 42.59 1.39 -5.15
N ASN A 91 43.29 1.18 -6.27
CA ASN A 91 43.50 -0.11 -6.93
C ASN A 91 42.22 -0.91 -7.25
N ARG A 92 41.10 -0.22 -7.45
CA ARG A 92 39.83 -0.88 -7.81
C ARG A 92 39.89 -1.40 -9.23
N LYS A 93 39.53 -2.67 -9.40
CA LYS A 93 39.38 -3.33 -10.69
C LYS A 93 38.00 -3.95 -10.80
N VAL A 94 37.38 -3.81 -11.96
CA VAL A 94 36.16 -4.52 -12.33
C VAL A 94 36.57 -5.67 -13.22
N THR A 95 36.19 -6.89 -12.83
CA THR A 95 36.46 -8.10 -13.59
C THR A 95 35.14 -8.68 -14.06
N LEU A 96 35.04 -8.92 -15.37
CA LEU A 96 33.88 -9.53 -16.02
C LEU A 96 34.33 -10.81 -16.71
N LEU A 97 33.52 -11.86 -16.59
CA LEU A 97 33.68 -13.07 -17.38
C LEU A 97 32.92 -12.89 -18.69
N THR A 98 33.65 -12.94 -19.79
CA THR A 98 33.10 -12.88 -21.15
C THR A 98 33.26 -14.24 -21.83
N PRO A 99 32.51 -14.54 -22.91
CA PRO A 99 32.70 -15.76 -23.69
C PRO A 99 34.14 -15.95 -24.22
N GLN A 100 34.92 -14.86 -24.32
CA GLN A 100 36.32 -14.84 -24.75
C GLN A 100 37.32 -14.90 -23.59
N GLY A 101 36.84 -15.03 -22.34
CA GLY A 101 37.67 -15.11 -21.13
C GLY A 101 37.44 -13.96 -20.14
N ARG A 102 38.36 -13.85 -19.17
CA ARG A 102 38.30 -12.85 -18.09
C ARG A 102 38.78 -11.48 -18.60
N ALA A 103 37.89 -10.48 -18.60
CA ALA A 103 38.22 -9.09 -18.88
C ALA A 103 38.32 -8.29 -17.58
N THR A 104 39.44 -7.61 -17.34
CA THR A 104 39.64 -6.77 -16.14
C THR A 104 39.94 -5.33 -16.54
N LYS A 105 39.28 -4.37 -15.88
CA LYS A 105 39.45 -2.93 -16.13
C LYS A 105 39.62 -2.17 -14.82
N ASP A 106 40.57 -1.24 -14.80
CA ASP A 106 40.73 -0.34 -13.65
C ASP A 106 39.55 0.63 -13.53
N GLN A 107 39.04 0.77 -12.31
CA GLN A 107 37.95 1.68 -11.97
C GLN A 107 38.50 2.92 -11.25
N LYS A 108 38.59 4.04 -11.97
CA LYS A 108 39.16 5.32 -11.46
C LYS A 108 38.08 6.38 -11.13
N GLN A 109 36.82 6.02 -11.28
CA GLN A 109 35.66 6.89 -11.04
C GLN A 109 34.46 6.06 -10.60
N GLY A 110 33.49 6.72 -9.98
CA GLY A 110 32.30 6.10 -9.42
C GLY A 110 32.40 5.94 -7.92
N CYS A 111 31.35 6.31 -7.19
CA CYS A 111 31.16 5.85 -5.82
C CYS A 111 30.66 4.39 -5.87
N PRO A 112 31.06 3.50 -4.95
CA PRO A 112 30.33 2.26 -4.75
C PRO A 112 28.88 2.59 -4.35
N GLN A 113 27.99 2.67 -5.33
CA GLN A 113 26.55 2.71 -5.09
C GLN A 113 26.15 1.29 -4.70
N ASP A 114 25.74 1.11 -3.45
CA ASP A 114 25.46 -0.17 -2.77
C ASP A 114 26.70 -1.00 -2.36
N GLY A 115 27.71 -0.36 -1.77
CA GLY A 115 28.86 -1.06 -1.19
C GLY A 115 29.23 -0.60 0.22
N GLU A 116 28.71 -1.25 1.25
CA GLU A 116 29.58 -1.52 2.41
C GLU A 116 30.74 -2.35 1.87
N ALA A 117 31.95 -1.80 1.96
CA ALA A 117 33.16 -2.50 1.55
C ALA A 117 33.18 -3.91 2.15
N TYR A 118 33.10 -4.93 1.30
CA TYR A 118 33.51 -6.28 1.63
C TYR A 118 35.02 -6.25 1.87
N VAL A 119 35.43 -5.82 3.06
CA VAL A 119 36.63 -6.37 3.65
C VAL A 119 36.26 -7.83 3.88
N ALA A 120 36.91 -8.73 3.15
CA ALA A 120 36.79 -10.16 3.37
C ALA A 120 37.25 -10.47 4.81
N ARG A 121 36.32 -10.34 5.76
CA ARG A 121 36.40 -11.06 7.02
C ARG A 121 36.07 -12.49 6.66
N LYS A 122 37.02 -13.40 6.92
CA LYS A 122 36.89 -14.85 6.72
C LYS A 122 35.74 -15.51 7.51
N ASP A 123 34.95 -14.72 8.25
CA ASP A 123 33.92 -15.18 9.19
C ASP A 123 32.52 -14.61 8.90
N ILE A 124 32.27 -14.06 7.69
CA ILE A 124 30.94 -13.57 7.30
C ILE A 124 30.22 -14.59 6.41
N ILE A 125 29.12 -15.13 6.92
CA ILE A 125 28.21 -16.01 6.18
C ILE A 125 27.15 -15.15 5.52
N ASN A 126 27.02 -15.24 4.19
CA ASN A 126 26.00 -14.53 3.44
C ASN A 126 24.80 -15.45 3.22
N ILE A 127 23.62 -14.98 3.57
CA ILE A 127 22.36 -15.71 3.37
C ILE A 127 21.49 -14.85 2.47
N PHE A 128 20.93 -15.42 1.42
CA PHE A 128 20.04 -14.73 0.50
C PHE A 128 18.68 -15.39 0.60
N ILE A 129 17.62 -14.59 0.65
CA ILE A 129 16.26 -15.07 0.75
C ILE A 129 15.43 -14.55 -0.42
N ASP A 130 14.41 -15.31 -0.80
CA ASP A 130 13.40 -14.83 -1.74
C ASP A 130 12.07 -15.57 -1.55
N GLY A 131 10.99 -14.99 -2.08
CA GLY A 131 9.67 -15.57 -2.15
C GLY A 131 9.04 -15.32 -3.52
N SER A 132 8.44 -16.35 -4.09
CA SER A 132 7.83 -16.29 -5.42
C SER A 132 6.36 -16.69 -5.38
N LYS A 133 5.57 -16.08 -6.27
CA LYS A 133 4.20 -16.49 -6.56
C LYS A 133 4.02 -16.66 -8.05
N THR A 134 3.67 -17.87 -8.46
CA THR A 134 3.39 -18.24 -9.86
C THR A 134 1.95 -18.74 -9.97
N GLU A 135 1.54 -19.13 -11.17
CA GLU A 135 0.27 -19.81 -11.41
C GLU A 135 0.16 -21.16 -10.68
N HIS A 136 1.32 -21.76 -10.36
CA HIS A 136 1.40 -23.10 -9.76
C HIS A 136 1.45 -23.10 -8.24
N GLY A 137 1.57 -21.92 -7.62
CA GLY A 137 1.53 -21.75 -6.18
C GLY A 137 2.47 -20.68 -5.67
N VAL A 138 2.79 -20.78 -4.38
CA VAL A 138 3.63 -19.83 -3.66
C VAL A 138 4.82 -20.58 -3.07
N GLY A 139 6.04 -20.07 -3.29
CA GLY A 139 7.28 -20.71 -2.86
C GLY A 139 8.16 -19.74 -2.08
N ALA A 140 8.86 -20.23 -1.07
CA ALA A 140 9.82 -19.48 -0.27
C ALA A 140 11.14 -20.22 -0.26
N ALA A 141 12.25 -19.49 -0.31
CA ALA A 141 13.57 -20.11 -0.28
C ALA A 141 14.64 -19.22 0.34
N PHE A 142 15.69 -19.86 0.85
CA PHE A 142 16.95 -19.19 1.16
C PHE A 142 18.14 -20.06 0.77
N CYS A 143 19.26 -19.40 0.47
CA CYS A 143 20.53 -20.06 0.20
C CYS A 143 21.66 -19.40 0.98
N VAL A 144 22.68 -20.19 1.30
CA VAL A 144 23.80 -19.80 2.15
C VAL A 144 25.08 -19.88 1.32
N LEU A 145 25.77 -18.75 1.23
CA LEU A 145 27.05 -18.61 0.54
C LEU A 145 28.14 -18.32 1.58
N ASN A 146 29.10 -19.23 1.67
CA ASN A 146 30.26 -19.11 2.56
C ASN A 146 31.55 -19.24 1.73
N ASN A 147 32.42 -18.22 1.78
CA ASN A 147 33.67 -18.18 1.00
C ASN A 147 33.47 -18.54 -0.49
N ASP A 148 32.44 -17.95 -1.12
CA ASP A 148 32.06 -18.18 -2.52
C ASP A 148 31.61 -19.62 -2.86
N ILE A 149 31.36 -20.45 -1.85
CA ILE A 149 30.83 -21.82 -1.99
C ILE A 149 29.42 -21.89 -1.40
N TRP A 150 28.50 -22.56 -2.11
CA TRP A 150 27.16 -22.83 -1.62
C TRP A 150 27.20 -23.85 -0.48
N ALA A 151 26.93 -23.38 0.74
CA ALA A 151 27.02 -24.20 1.94
C ALA A 151 25.69 -24.91 2.26
N TYR A 152 24.56 -24.26 1.99
CA TYR A 152 23.24 -24.79 2.31
C TYR A 152 22.15 -24.11 1.47
N GLN A 153 21.04 -24.81 1.26
CA GLN A 153 19.85 -24.28 0.61
C GLN A 153 18.59 -24.86 1.25
N TRP A 154 17.56 -24.04 1.33
CA TRP A 154 16.26 -24.41 1.85
C TRP A 154 15.18 -23.81 0.97
N SER A 155 14.10 -24.56 0.78
CA SER A 155 12.95 -24.09 0.01
C SER A 155 11.70 -24.85 0.41
N ALA A 156 10.55 -24.18 0.41
CA ALA A 156 9.27 -24.81 0.72
C ALA A 156 8.11 -24.22 -0.08
N LYS A 157 7.08 -25.05 -0.34
CA LYS A 157 5.82 -24.66 -0.96
C LYS A 157 4.84 -24.20 0.11
N LEU A 158 4.33 -22.99 -0.05
CA LEU A 158 3.32 -22.38 0.82
C LEU A 158 1.93 -22.61 0.24
N ASN A 159 0.89 -22.26 1.00
CA ASN A 159 -0.47 -22.32 0.48
C ASN A 159 -0.65 -21.32 -0.69
N ASP A 160 -1.37 -21.73 -1.74
CA ASP A 160 -1.55 -20.91 -2.94
C ASP A 160 -2.25 -19.56 -2.68
N ASN A 161 -2.97 -19.46 -1.55
CA ASN A 161 -3.59 -18.21 -1.08
C ASN A 161 -2.63 -17.25 -0.40
N ASN A 162 -1.40 -17.65 -0.08
CA ASN A 162 -0.38 -16.76 0.44
C ASN A 162 0.05 -15.73 -0.62
N THR A 163 0.65 -14.64 -0.17
CA THR A 163 1.18 -13.58 -1.05
C THR A 163 2.70 -13.70 -1.11
N VAL A 164 3.34 -13.08 -2.09
CA VAL A 164 4.81 -12.95 -2.18
C VAL A 164 5.39 -12.44 -0.85
N PHE A 165 4.79 -11.39 -0.26
CA PHE A 165 5.17 -10.89 1.07
C PHE A 165 5.16 -11.97 2.17
N HIS A 166 4.16 -12.88 2.19
CA HIS A 166 4.16 -13.97 3.16
C HIS A 166 5.29 -14.97 2.87
N ALA A 167 5.59 -15.21 1.60
CA ALA A 167 6.64 -16.13 1.20
C ALA A 167 8.03 -15.67 1.61
N GLU A 168 8.38 -14.43 1.28
CA GLU A 168 9.66 -13.86 1.69
C GLU A 168 9.79 -13.71 3.21
N LEU A 169 8.68 -13.39 3.92
CA LEU A 169 8.71 -13.32 5.37
C LEU A 169 8.95 -14.70 5.99
N THR A 170 8.40 -15.76 5.40
CA THR A 170 8.70 -17.15 5.79
C THR A 170 10.15 -17.51 5.47
N ALA A 171 10.65 -17.15 4.30
CA ALA A 171 12.07 -17.36 3.95
C ALA A 171 13.00 -16.65 4.93
N LEU A 172 12.67 -15.41 5.32
CA LEU A 172 13.40 -14.65 6.34
C LEU A 172 13.34 -15.33 7.70
N HIS A 173 12.18 -15.83 8.10
CA HIS A 173 12.01 -16.54 9.37
C HIS A 173 12.93 -17.76 9.46
N GLU A 174 12.92 -18.61 8.43
CA GLU A 174 13.77 -19.80 8.39
C GLU A 174 15.26 -19.46 8.28
N ALA A 175 15.61 -18.42 7.51
CA ALA A 175 16.98 -17.93 7.41
C ALA A 175 17.51 -17.41 8.77
N VAL A 176 16.68 -16.71 9.54
CA VAL A 176 17.06 -16.19 10.86
C VAL A 176 17.14 -17.30 11.90
N ILE A 177 16.26 -18.31 11.83
CA ILE A 177 16.38 -19.53 12.65
C ILE A 177 17.69 -20.26 12.32
N TYR A 178 17.97 -20.52 11.04
CA TYR A 178 19.22 -21.14 10.60
C TYR A 178 20.43 -20.36 11.11
N ALA A 179 20.45 -19.04 10.91
CA ALA A 179 21.56 -18.18 11.34
C ALA A 179 21.76 -18.15 12.86
N SER A 180 20.69 -18.29 13.65
CA SER A 180 20.78 -18.33 15.12
C SER A 180 21.48 -19.57 15.66
N HIS A 181 21.40 -20.70 14.94
CA HIS A 181 22.05 -21.96 15.27
C HIS A 181 23.51 -22.05 14.79
N LEU A 182 23.99 -21.06 14.02
CA LEU A 182 25.38 -21.02 13.58
C LEU A 182 26.32 -20.66 14.75
N PRO A 183 27.55 -21.20 14.78
CA PRO A 183 28.54 -20.92 15.82
C PRO A 183 28.74 -19.41 16.09
N ASN A 184 28.92 -19.05 17.36
CA ASN A 184 28.92 -17.65 17.83
C ASN A 184 30.02 -16.74 17.24
N HIS A 185 31.08 -17.31 16.67
CA HIS A 185 32.15 -16.54 16.03
C HIS A 185 31.77 -16.04 14.62
N ASN A 186 30.75 -16.62 13.98
CA ASN A 186 30.34 -16.23 12.63
C ASN A 186 29.36 -15.05 12.67
N THR A 187 29.62 -14.06 11.82
CA THR A 187 28.67 -12.96 11.56
C THR A 187 27.79 -13.37 10.37
N SER A 188 26.47 -13.36 10.54
CA SER A 188 25.55 -13.70 9.45
C SER A 188 24.95 -12.44 8.84
N LYS A 189 25.05 -12.29 7.52
CA LYS A 189 24.41 -11.21 6.77
C LYS A 189 23.31 -11.79 5.89
N ILE A 190 22.05 -11.49 6.22
CA ILE A 190 20.86 -11.91 5.49
C ILE A 190 20.46 -10.80 4.53
N HIS A 191 20.46 -11.10 3.25
CA HIS A 191 20.09 -10.19 2.16
C HIS A 191 18.63 -10.42 1.78
N VAL A 192 17.85 -9.35 1.78
CA VAL A 192 16.40 -9.33 1.52
C VAL A 192 16.11 -8.27 0.47
N ASP A 193 15.38 -8.59 -0.58
CA ASP A 193 15.05 -7.62 -1.63
C ASP A 193 13.70 -6.91 -1.43
N ASN A 194 12.81 -7.45 -0.61
CA ASN A 194 11.60 -6.76 -0.20
C ASN A 194 11.75 -5.92 1.07
N ARG A 195 11.64 -4.60 0.89
CA ARG A 195 11.65 -3.63 1.99
C ARG A 195 10.51 -3.82 2.99
N ALA A 196 9.33 -4.27 2.55
CA ALA A 196 8.20 -4.51 3.44
C ALA A 196 8.52 -5.60 4.46
N SER A 197 9.22 -6.66 4.05
CA SER A 197 9.65 -7.77 4.91
C SER A 197 10.65 -7.30 5.97
N ILE A 198 11.60 -6.42 5.58
CA ILE A 198 12.55 -5.78 6.52
C ILE A 198 11.82 -4.85 7.51
N MET A 199 10.92 -4.00 7.02
CA MET A 199 10.16 -3.08 7.88
C MET A 199 9.27 -3.83 8.87
N ALA A 200 8.59 -4.89 8.42
CA ALA A 200 7.72 -5.69 9.25
C ALA A 200 8.51 -6.41 10.36
N SER A 201 9.65 -7.02 10.02
CA SER A 201 10.51 -7.74 10.97
C SER A 201 11.30 -6.83 11.91
N SER A 202 11.48 -5.55 11.57
CA SER A 202 12.10 -4.55 12.45
C SER A 202 11.11 -3.90 13.42
N ASN A 203 9.80 -4.17 13.28
CA ASN A 203 8.76 -3.56 14.10
C ASN A 203 8.26 -4.53 15.20
N SER A 204 8.59 -4.23 16.46
CA SER A 204 8.15 -5.02 17.62
C SER A 204 6.63 -5.10 17.80
N LYS A 205 5.88 -4.14 17.25
CA LYS A 205 4.42 -4.06 17.29
C LYS A 205 3.76 -4.57 16.00
N SER A 206 4.48 -5.31 15.17
CA SER A 206 3.90 -5.86 13.94
C SER A 206 2.67 -6.71 14.23
N ILE A 207 1.62 -6.53 13.41
CA ILE A 207 0.38 -7.32 13.49
C ILE A 207 0.65 -8.78 13.11
N ASN A 208 1.65 -9.00 12.25
CA ASN A 208 2.06 -10.31 11.77
C ASN A 208 2.86 -11.08 12.83
N GLU A 209 2.43 -12.30 13.14
CA GLU A 209 3.04 -13.17 14.16
C GLU A 209 4.48 -13.57 13.79
N THR A 210 4.70 -14.01 12.55
CA THR A 210 6.03 -14.38 12.02
C THR A 210 6.99 -13.20 12.09
N ALA A 211 6.55 -11.99 11.73
CA ALA A 211 7.37 -10.79 11.85
C ALA A 211 7.82 -10.51 13.29
N ARG A 212 6.94 -10.74 14.29
CA ARG A 212 7.30 -10.61 15.71
C ARG A 212 8.26 -11.70 16.17
N GLN A 213 8.13 -12.92 15.65
CA GLN A 213 9.08 -14.00 15.94
C GLN A 213 10.48 -13.66 15.39
N ILE A 214 10.55 -13.19 14.14
CA ILE A 214 11.81 -12.70 13.54
C ILE A 214 12.43 -11.60 14.40
N PHE A 215 11.63 -10.60 14.78
CA PHE A 215 12.09 -9.50 15.63
C PHE A 215 12.74 -10.00 16.93
N LYS A 216 12.10 -10.96 17.61
CA LYS A 216 12.62 -11.55 18.85
C LYS A 216 13.95 -12.29 18.63
N ILE A 217 14.08 -13.07 17.56
CA ILE A 217 15.31 -13.82 17.29
C ILE A 217 16.44 -12.85 16.94
N LEU A 218 16.18 -11.83 16.13
CA LEU A 218 17.16 -10.79 15.78
C LEU A 218 17.62 -10.00 17.02
N LEU A 219 16.70 -9.71 17.95
CA LEU A 219 17.04 -9.02 19.20
C LEU A 219 17.98 -9.85 20.08
N SER A 220 17.74 -11.17 20.20
CA SER A 220 18.61 -12.08 20.95
C SER A 220 19.93 -12.40 20.24
N ASN A 221 20.04 -12.11 18.93
CA ASN A 221 21.20 -12.45 18.11
C ASN A 221 21.76 -11.22 17.38
N PRO A 222 22.48 -10.31 18.07
CA PRO A 222 23.01 -9.08 17.48
C PRO A 222 24.03 -9.31 16.35
N ARG A 223 24.53 -10.55 16.23
CA ARG A 223 25.44 -11.08 15.21
C ARG A 223 24.78 -11.17 13.83
N ILE A 224 23.45 -11.33 13.79
CA ILE A 224 22.67 -11.47 12.57
C ILE A 224 22.32 -10.06 12.08
N LYS A 225 22.73 -9.74 10.85
CA LYS A 225 22.43 -8.46 10.21
C LYS A 225 21.53 -8.71 9.02
N VAL A 226 20.40 -8.01 8.98
CA VAL A 226 19.50 -8.01 7.82
C VAL A 226 19.80 -6.77 6.98
N SER A 227 20.09 -6.96 5.69
CA SER A 227 20.37 -5.88 4.75
C SER A 227 19.48 -5.97 3.53
N TRP A 228 19.11 -4.80 3.00
CA TRP A 228 18.39 -4.73 1.75
C TRP A 228 19.33 -4.96 0.56
N VAL A 229 18.89 -5.75 -0.42
CA VAL A 229 19.56 -5.93 -1.71
C VAL A 229 18.59 -5.58 -2.84
N LYS A 230 19.12 -5.13 -3.97
CA LYS A 230 18.28 -4.81 -5.13
C LYS A 230 17.92 -6.09 -5.89
N ALA A 231 16.61 -6.29 -6.12
CA ALA A 231 16.12 -7.36 -6.99
C ALA A 231 16.64 -7.20 -8.43
N HIS A 232 16.92 -8.34 -9.10
CA HIS A 232 17.33 -8.43 -10.50
C HIS A 232 18.52 -7.54 -10.90
N ALA A 233 19.52 -7.44 -10.01
CA ALA A 233 20.70 -6.59 -10.20
C ALA A 233 22.00 -7.38 -10.46
N GLY A 234 21.94 -8.66 -10.86
CA GLY A 234 23.14 -9.48 -11.08
C GLY A 234 23.75 -10.06 -9.80
N ASN A 235 23.02 -10.04 -8.68
CA ASN A 235 23.49 -10.64 -7.43
C ASN A 235 23.26 -12.16 -7.47
N ILE A 236 24.35 -12.92 -7.59
CA ILE A 236 24.31 -14.39 -7.70
C ILE A 236 23.53 -15.07 -6.57
N GLY A 237 23.59 -14.49 -5.36
CA GLY A 237 22.86 -14.95 -4.18
C GLY A 237 21.36 -14.76 -4.32
N ASN A 238 20.95 -13.55 -4.68
CA ASN A 238 19.55 -13.21 -4.86
C ASN A 238 18.93 -13.98 -6.04
N GLU A 239 19.64 -14.10 -7.15
CA GLU A 239 19.18 -14.85 -8.32
C GLU A 239 19.02 -16.34 -8.01
N ARG A 240 19.93 -16.90 -7.20
CA ARG A 240 19.81 -18.28 -6.74
C ARG A 240 18.61 -18.46 -5.81
N ALA A 241 18.38 -17.53 -4.89
CA ALA A 241 17.22 -17.58 -4.00
C ALA A 241 15.90 -17.46 -4.79
N ASP A 242 15.82 -16.56 -5.77
CA ASP A 242 14.67 -16.41 -6.69
C ASP A 242 14.38 -17.70 -7.45
N GLN A 243 15.42 -18.32 -8.01
CA GLN A 243 15.28 -19.59 -8.71
C GLN A 243 14.74 -20.69 -7.78
N LEU A 244 15.31 -20.83 -6.58
CA LEU A 244 14.84 -21.81 -5.59
C LEU A 244 13.40 -21.54 -5.16
N ALA A 245 13.01 -20.28 -4.99
CA ALA A 245 11.65 -19.90 -4.63
C ALA A 245 10.65 -20.21 -5.75
N LYS A 246 11.04 -19.99 -7.01
CA LYS A 246 10.25 -20.36 -8.19
C LYS A 246 10.08 -21.87 -8.32
N ASP A 247 11.16 -22.63 -8.19
CA ASP A 247 11.14 -24.11 -8.26
C ASP A 247 10.26 -24.68 -7.14
N ALA A 248 10.30 -24.07 -5.95
CA ALA A 248 9.48 -24.47 -4.81
C ALA A 248 7.97 -24.30 -5.04
N THR A 249 7.54 -23.43 -5.96
CA THR A 249 6.10 -23.29 -6.27
C THR A 249 5.50 -24.59 -6.80
N GLN A 250 6.28 -25.41 -7.50
CA GLN A 250 5.82 -26.69 -8.07
C GLN A 250 6.34 -27.89 -7.28
N HIS A 251 7.62 -27.87 -6.89
CA HIS A 251 8.33 -29.05 -6.36
C HIS A 251 8.70 -28.91 -4.87
N GLY A 252 8.36 -27.79 -4.23
CA GLY A 252 8.68 -27.55 -2.83
C GLY A 252 7.90 -28.46 -1.90
N GLN A 253 8.55 -28.88 -0.81
CA GLN A 253 7.85 -29.59 0.26
C GLN A 253 6.80 -28.66 0.91
N PRO A 254 5.58 -29.16 1.21
CA PRO A 254 4.55 -28.36 1.86
C PRO A 254 5.04 -27.79 3.20
N TYR A 255 4.92 -26.47 3.36
CA TYR A 255 5.28 -25.80 4.60
C TYR A 255 4.11 -25.85 5.60
N SER A 256 4.17 -26.80 6.53
CA SER A 256 3.07 -27.11 7.47
C SER A 256 2.71 -25.98 8.44
N HIS A 257 3.50 -24.89 8.54
CA HIS A 257 3.31 -23.84 9.55
C HIS A 257 2.58 -22.58 9.07
N THR A 258 2.10 -22.53 7.81
CA THR A 258 1.34 -21.35 7.35
C THR A 258 -0.14 -21.44 7.69
N LYS A 259 -0.55 -20.72 8.75
CA LYS A 259 -1.96 -20.34 8.95
C LYS A 259 -2.42 -19.49 7.76
N LEU A 260 -3.65 -19.71 7.28
CA LEU A 260 -4.24 -18.87 6.24
C LEU A 260 -4.25 -17.40 6.70
N PRO A 261 -3.87 -16.43 5.83
CA PRO A 261 -3.84 -15.02 6.22
C PRO A 261 -5.23 -14.55 6.70
N LYS A 262 -5.29 -13.84 7.84
CA LYS A 262 -6.55 -13.26 8.35
C LYS A 262 -7.33 -12.45 7.29
N PRO A 263 -6.70 -11.62 6.43
CA PRO A 263 -7.40 -10.91 5.37
C PRO A 263 -8.07 -11.85 4.36
N HIS A 264 -7.44 -12.99 4.04
CA HIS A 264 -8.00 -13.99 3.14
C HIS A 264 -9.25 -14.63 3.75
N ILE A 265 -9.18 -15.07 5.01
CA ILE A 265 -10.34 -15.61 5.73
C ILE A 265 -11.47 -14.58 5.80
N LYS A 266 -11.16 -13.32 6.15
CA LYS A 266 -12.15 -12.23 6.15
C LYS A 266 -12.76 -12.03 4.77
N GLY A 267 -11.97 -12.15 3.70
CA GLY A 267 -12.45 -12.07 2.32
C GLY A 267 -13.45 -13.18 1.99
N LEU A 268 -13.13 -14.43 2.35
CA LEU A 268 -14.01 -15.58 2.16
C LEU A 268 -15.33 -15.42 2.93
N LEU A 269 -15.25 -15.05 4.21
CA LEU A 269 -16.44 -14.82 5.04
C LEU A 269 -17.31 -13.70 4.49
N ARG A 270 -16.70 -12.59 4.05
CA ARG A 270 -17.41 -11.45 3.46
C ARG A 270 -18.09 -11.83 2.15
N LYS A 271 -17.44 -12.65 1.32
CA LYS A 271 -18.02 -13.17 0.07
C LYS A 271 -19.24 -14.02 0.37
N ARG A 272 -19.11 -15.02 1.25
CA ARG A 272 -20.24 -15.89 1.64
C ARG A 272 -21.40 -15.10 2.23
N MET A 273 -21.10 -14.20 3.17
CA MET A 273 -22.09 -13.31 3.78
C MET A 273 -22.84 -12.48 2.72
N LEU A 274 -22.15 -11.93 1.71
CA LEU A 274 -22.79 -11.18 0.63
C LEU A 274 -23.66 -12.05 -0.28
N GLU A 275 -23.21 -13.27 -0.59
CA GLU A 275 -23.97 -14.23 -1.40
C GLU A 275 -25.26 -14.68 -0.69
N GLU A 276 -25.16 -15.00 0.61
CA GLU A 276 -26.31 -15.32 1.45
C GLU A 276 -27.26 -14.13 1.57
N TRP A 277 -26.74 -12.93 1.85
CA TRP A 277 -27.56 -11.72 1.94
C TRP A 277 -28.26 -11.40 0.61
N GLN A 278 -27.57 -11.54 -0.52
CA GLN A 278 -28.16 -11.33 -1.85
C GLN A 278 -29.25 -12.36 -2.15
N THR A 279 -29.08 -13.60 -1.71
CA THR A 279 -30.07 -14.68 -1.88
C THR A 279 -31.33 -14.38 -1.07
N LEU A 280 -31.17 -14.01 0.20
CA LEU A 280 -32.27 -13.56 1.05
C LEU A 280 -32.95 -12.32 0.48
N TRP A 281 -32.20 -11.37 -0.07
CA TRP A 281 -32.76 -10.15 -0.66
C TRP A 281 -33.57 -10.43 -1.93
N LYS A 282 -33.11 -11.37 -2.77
CA LYS A 282 -33.81 -11.78 -3.99
C LYS A 282 -35.13 -12.49 -3.67
N ASN A 283 -35.08 -13.43 -2.73
CA ASN A 283 -36.19 -14.35 -2.43
C ASN A 283 -37.12 -13.84 -1.31
N GLY A 284 -36.72 -12.82 -0.56
CA GLY A 284 -37.50 -12.24 0.52
C GLY A 284 -38.76 -11.52 0.02
N ASP A 285 -39.78 -11.55 0.86
CA ASP A 285 -41.11 -10.95 0.68
C ASP A 285 -41.22 -9.54 1.28
N THR A 286 -40.36 -9.19 2.22
CA THR A 286 -40.27 -7.84 2.82
C THR A 286 -39.44 -6.89 1.95
N GLY A 287 -39.70 -5.59 2.08
CA GLY A 287 -38.88 -4.55 1.40
C GLY A 287 -38.95 -4.53 -0.13
N ARG A 288 -39.92 -5.21 -0.76
CA ARG A 288 -40.02 -5.34 -2.23
C ARG A 288 -39.99 -4.02 -3.01
N LYS A 289 -40.57 -2.95 -2.43
CA LYS A 289 -40.54 -1.61 -3.04
C LYS A 289 -39.10 -1.08 -3.18
N ILE A 290 -38.26 -1.31 -2.17
CA ILE A 290 -36.84 -0.98 -2.21
C ILE A 290 -36.08 -1.93 -3.13
N TYR A 291 -36.37 -3.24 -3.12
CA TYR A 291 -35.74 -4.20 -4.04
C TYR A 291 -35.90 -3.79 -5.50
N ASN A 292 -37.10 -3.33 -5.89
CA ASN A 292 -37.37 -2.88 -7.24
C ASN A 292 -36.47 -1.71 -7.68
N THR A 293 -35.99 -0.92 -6.73
CA THR A 293 -35.09 0.21 -6.98
C THR A 293 -33.61 -0.18 -6.82
N MET A 294 -33.30 -1.01 -5.81
CA MET A 294 -31.95 -1.44 -5.43
C MET A 294 -31.92 -2.97 -5.28
N PRO A 295 -31.80 -3.72 -6.39
CA PRO A 295 -31.87 -5.19 -6.37
C PRO A 295 -30.59 -5.85 -5.85
N SER A 296 -29.48 -5.12 -5.83
CA SER A 296 -28.18 -5.64 -5.41
C SER A 296 -27.80 -5.13 -4.02
N VAL A 297 -27.41 -6.05 -3.14
CA VAL A 297 -26.89 -5.72 -1.82
C VAL A 297 -25.48 -5.14 -1.93
N SER A 298 -25.15 -4.20 -1.05
CA SER A 298 -23.85 -3.54 -1.04
C SER A 298 -23.46 -3.14 0.38
N LEU A 299 -22.16 -3.16 0.65
CA LEU A 299 -21.58 -2.67 1.90
C LEU A 299 -21.27 -1.18 1.84
N ARG A 300 -21.40 -0.56 0.66
CA ARG A 300 -21.28 0.89 0.51
C ARG A 300 -22.64 1.50 0.88
N PRO A 301 -22.68 2.47 1.79
CA PRO A 301 -23.93 3.16 2.12
C PRO A 301 -24.48 3.86 0.87
N SER A 302 -25.80 3.87 0.73
CA SER A 302 -26.44 4.64 -0.33
C SER A 302 -26.31 6.14 -0.07
N ASN A 303 -26.33 6.95 -1.13
CA ASN A 303 -26.35 8.41 -1.03
C ASN A 303 -27.79 8.96 -0.88
N TRP A 304 -28.72 8.14 -0.39
CA TRP A 304 -30.10 8.53 -0.17
C TRP A 304 -30.22 9.28 1.16
N ILE A 305 -30.95 10.38 1.14
CA ILE A 305 -31.32 11.11 2.35
C ILE A 305 -32.72 10.68 2.83
N ARG A 306 -33.17 11.23 3.96
CA ARG A 306 -34.44 10.86 4.59
C ARG A 306 -35.62 10.90 3.62
N GLU A 307 -35.74 11.95 2.82
CA GLU A 307 -36.83 12.14 1.86
C GLU A 307 -36.80 11.11 0.73
N ASP A 308 -35.60 10.76 0.24
CA ASP A 308 -35.43 9.70 -0.76
C ASP A 308 -35.93 8.37 -0.19
N VAL A 309 -35.51 8.04 1.05
CA VAL A 309 -35.94 6.81 1.75
C VAL A 309 -37.45 6.78 1.93
N ILE A 310 -38.07 7.87 2.39
CA ILE A 310 -39.53 7.97 2.56
C ILE A 310 -40.26 7.68 1.25
N PHE A 311 -39.82 8.33 0.16
CA PHE A 311 -40.47 8.20 -1.14
C PHE A 311 -40.34 6.78 -1.71
N PHE A 312 -39.12 6.25 -1.82
CA PHE A 312 -38.88 4.96 -2.50
C PHE A 312 -39.32 3.76 -1.67
N SER A 313 -39.24 3.84 -0.33
CA SER A 313 -39.82 2.80 0.52
C SER A 313 -41.36 2.89 0.52
N GLN A 314 -41.90 4.07 0.24
CA GLN A 314 -43.28 4.46 0.47
C GLN A 314 -43.69 4.36 1.95
N HIS A 315 -42.73 4.42 2.88
CA HIS A 315 -42.95 4.52 4.33
C HIS A 315 -42.91 5.99 4.74
N GLY A 316 -44.04 6.66 4.59
CA GLY A 316 -44.14 8.11 4.74
C GLY A 316 -45.51 8.58 5.20
N PRO A 317 -45.71 9.91 5.27
CA PRO A 317 -47.01 10.52 5.55
C PRO A 317 -47.96 10.41 4.34
N PHE A 318 -48.05 9.22 3.75
CA PHE A 318 -48.94 8.93 2.63
C PHE A 318 -50.19 8.24 3.17
N PRO A 319 -51.40 8.83 3.05
CA PRO A 319 -52.64 8.17 3.46
C PRO A 319 -52.79 6.71 3.00
N ALA A 320 -52.39 6.36 1.78
CA ALA A 320 -52.40 4.97 1.31
C ALA A 320 -51.49 4.04 2.12
N TYR A 321 -50.34 4.54 2.60
CA TYR A 321 -49.48 3.81 3.52
C TYR A 321 -50.10 3.72 4.92
N LEU A 322 -50.64 4.83 5.45
CA LEU A 322 -51.22 4.87 6.79
C LEU A 322 -52.43 3.94 6.92
N LYS A 323 -53.31 3.89 5.91
CA LYS A 323 -54.45 2.97 5.89
C LYS A 323 -54.04 1.51 5.91
N ARG A 324 -52.99 1.15 5.16
CA ARG A 324 -52.43 -0.22 5.16
C ARG A 324 -51.93 -0.66 6.56
N PHE A 325 -51.54 0.29 7.40
CA PHE A 325 -51.11 0.04 8.78
C PHE A 325 -52.19 0.36 9.82
N HIS A 326 -53.44 0.58 9.40
CA HIS A 326 -54.57 0.91 10.28
C HIS A 326 -54.35 2.17 11.13
N LEU A 327 -53.59 3.13 10.61
CA LEU A 327 -53.34 4.45 11.23
C LEU A 327 -54.23 5.56 10.66
N SER A 328 -55.03 5.24 9.65
CA SER A 328 -55.99 6.13 8.99
C SER A 328 -57.08 5.28 8.34
N ASP A 329 -58.33 5.74 8.36
CA ASP A 329 -59.44 5.03 7.71
C ASP A 329 -59.49 5.28 6.18
N ARG A 330 -58.81 6.33 5.71
CA ARG A 330 -58.81 6.77 4.31
C ARG A 330 -57.41 6.70 3.69
N ASP A 331 -57.38 6.34 2.41
CA ASP A 331 -56.20 6.31 1.52
C ASP A 331 -56.24 7.42 0.45
N SER A 332 -57.29 8.23 0.44
CA SER A 332 -57.47 9.33 -0.49
C SER A 332 -56.69 10.58 -0.08
N CYS A 333 -56.20 11.28 -1.09
CA CYS A 333 -55.71 12.65 -1.00
C CYS A 333 -56.88 13.63 -1.12
N SER A 334 -56.75 14.83 -0.58
CA SER A 334 -57.76 15.91 -0.67
C SER A 334 -58.09 16.32 -2.12
N CYS A 335 -57.26 15.95 -3.11
CA CYS A 335 -57.56 16.15 -4.53
C CYS A 335 -58.39 15.01 -5.15
N GLY A 336 -58.87 14.05 -4.35
CA GLY A 336 -59.68 12.91 -4.79
C GLY A 336 -58.91 11.70 -5.31
N GLY A 337 -57.58 11.80 -5.50
CA GLY A 337 -56.73 10.69 -5.94
C GLY A 337 -56.30 9.75 -4.80
N ILE A 338 -55.82 8.54 -5.14
CA ILE A 338 -55.22 7.63 -4.15
C ILE A 338 -53.84 8.17 -3.77
N SER A 339 -53.62 8.38 -2.49
CA SER A 339 -52.46 9.09 -1.95
C SER A 339 -51.19 8.23 -1.91
N THR A 340 -50.65 7.88 -3.08
CA THR A 340 -49.39 7.17 -3.24
C THR A 340 -48.23 8.13 -3.56
N ALA A 341 -46.99 7.66 -3.37
CA ALA A 341 -45.80 8.40 -3.79
C ALA A 341 -45.83 8.73 -5.30
N LEU A 342 -46.32 7.81 -6.13
CA LEU A 342 -46.45 8.03 -7.58
C LEU A 342 -47.48 9.11 -7.91
N HIS A 343 -48.63 9.11 -7.23
CA HIS A 343 -49.67 10.13 -7.39
C HIS A 343 -49.11 11.53 -7.13
N TYR A 344 -48.41 11.73 -6.01
CA TYR A 344 -47.77 13.01 -5.70
C TYR A 344 -46.66 13.40 -6.67
N ALA A 345 -45.98 12.43 -7.29
CA ALA A 345 -44.92 12.71 -8.24
C ALA A 345 -45.42 13.02 -9.67
N THR A 346 -46.67 12.69 -10.00
CA THR A 346 -47.11 12.65 -11.42
C THR A 346 -48.49 13.23 -11.70
N GLU A 347 -49.35 13.40 -10.70
CA GLU A 347 -50.77 13.71 -10.91
C GLU A 347 -51.36 14.72 -9.94
N CYS A 348 -50.91 14.73 -8.68
CA CYS A 348 -51.54 15.53 -7.63
C CYS A 348 -51.48 17.03 -7.94
N ILE A 349 -52.64 17.70 -7.92
CA ILE A 349 -52.74 19.14 -8.23
C ILE A 349 -51.93 20.02 -7.27
N TYR A 350 -51.71 19.57 -6.03
CA TYR A 350 -50.96 20.32 -5.02
C TYR A 350 -49.44 20.23 -5.19
N THR A 351 -48.94 19.34 -6.05
CA THR A 351 -47.49 19.10 -6.24
C THR A 351 -47.02 19.35 -7.67
N VAL A 352 -47.80 20.08 -8.47
CA VAL A 352 -47.56 20.34 -9.91
C VAL A 352 -46.14 20.85 -10.20
N SER A 353 -45.60 21.71 -9.32
CA SER A 353 -44.25 22.28 -9.46
C SER A 353 -43.12 21.23 -9.51
N TRP A 354 -43.36 20.01 -9.00
CA TRP A 354 -42.38 18.92 -8.95
C TRP A 354 -42.76 17.73 -9.82
N HIS A 355 -43.80 17.85 -10.65
CA HIS A 355 -44.25 16.75 -11.47
C HIS A 355 -43.15 16.21 -12.38
N MET A 356 -43.24 14.89 -12.54
CA MET A 356 -42.49 14.09 -13.49
C MET A 356 -43.47 13.39 -14.42
N ARG A 357 -43.01 13.00 -15.60
CA ARG A 357 -43.85 12.31 -16.57
C ARG A 357 -44.37 11.01 -15.97
N LYS A 358 -45.70 10.84 -15.96
CA LYS A 358 -46.36 9.61 -15.51
C LYS A 358 -45.87 8.42 -16.38
N PRO A 359 -45.40 7.33 -15.76
CA PRO A 359 -45.07 6.13 -16.52
C PRO A 359 -46.33 5.42 -17.02
N ALA A 360 -46.20 4.66 -18.11
CA ALA A 360 -47.22 3.68 -18.44
C ALA A 360 -47.23 2.56 -17.38
N PRO A 361 -48.36 1.89 -17.11
CA PRO A 361 -48.48 0.94 -16.01
C PRO A 361 -47.43 -0.17 -15.99
N ASN A 362 -47.00 -0.65 -17.16
CA ASN A 362 -45.98 -1.69 -17.32
C ASN A 362 -44.53 -1.20 -17.14
N PHE A 363 -44.30 0.11 -16.97
CA PHE A 363 -42.96 0.71 -16.84
C PHE A 363 -42.74 1.42 -15.51
N GLU A 364 -43.61 1.22 -14.52
CA GLU A 364 -43.49 1.88 -13.22
C GLU A 364 -42.16 1.53 -12.51
N GLN A 365 -41.71 0.27 -12.63
CA GLN A 365 -40.46 -0.17 -12.00
C GLN A 365 -39.23 0.46 -12.65
N GLU A 366 -39.17 0.49 -13.98
CA GLU A 366 -38.10 1.14 -14.74
C GLU A 366 -38.08 2.64 -14.46
N TRP A 367 -39.26 3.25 -14.32
CA TRP A 367 -39.40 4.65 -13.96
C TRP A 367 -38.82 4.92 -12.57
N LEU A 368 -39.15 4.12 -11.55
CA LEU A 368 -38.59 4.25 -10.20
C LEU A 368 -37.07 4.13 -10.19
N LYS A 369 -36.51 3.15 -10.93
CA LYS A 369 -35.05 2.99 -11.07
C LYS A 369 -34.39 4.22 -11.70
N ARG A 370 -34.99 4.79 -12.75
CA ARG A 370 -34.47 5.99 -13.42
C ARG A 370 -34.53 7.21 -12.49
N VAL A 371 -35.64 7.37 -11.78
CA VAL A 371 -35.86 8.47 -10.85
C VAL A 371 -34.90 8.39 -9.65
N ALA A 372 -34.65 7.19 -9.11
CA ALA A 372 -33.70 6.98 -8.03
C ALA A 372 -32.24 7.29 -8.41
N ASN A 373 -31.85 6.96 -9.65
CA ASN A 373 -30.50 7.19 -10.14
C ASN A 373 -30.26 8.61 -10.66
N ASN A 374 -31.31 9.43 -10.83
CA ASN A 374 -31.21 10.80 -11.34
C ASN A 374 -31.30 11.82 -10.19
N LEU A 375 -30.26 12.66 -10.04
CA LEU A 375 -30.20 13.65 -8.95
C LEU A 375 -31.29 14.73 -9.06
N VAL A 376 -31.62 15.19 -10.27
CA VAL A 376 -32.66 16.22 -10.50
C VAL A 376 -34.04 15.66 -10.14
N SER A 377 -34.33 14.42 -10.53
CA SER A 377 -35.56 13.74 -10.15
C SER A 377 -35.65 13.55 -8.63
N ARG A 378 -34.54 13.21 -7.97
CA ARG A 378 -34.49 13.15 -6.49
C ARG A 378 -34.67 14.50 -5.83
N GLN A 379 -34.16 15.59 -6.40
CA GLN A 379 -34.44 16.96 -5.90
C GLN A 379 -35.93 17.29 -5.95
N LYS A 380 -36.63 16.91 -7.03
CA LYS A 380 -38.09 17.04 -7.12
C LYS A 380 -38.80 16.22 -6.03
N ILE A 381 -38.41 14.96 -5.84
CA ILE A 381 -38.93 14.10 -4.75
C ILE A 381 -38.74 14.77 -3.39
N ARG A 382 -37.55 15.27 -3.10
CA ARG A 382 -37.24 15.94 -1.82
C ARG A 382 -38.15 17.14 -1.60
N GLY A 383 -38.39 17.94 -2.65
CA GLY A 383 -39.36 19.03 -2.62
C GLY A 383 -40.77 18.57 -2.27
N ILE A 384 -41.26 17.52 -2.94
CA ILE A 384 -42.57 16.92 -2.67
C ILE A 384 -42.69 16.47 -1.21
N ILE A 385 -41.74 15.67 -0.71
CA ILE A 385 -41.81 15.12 0.64
C ILE A 385 -41.75 16.23 1.69
N LYS A 386 -40.89 17.23 1.49
CA LYS A 386 -40.79 18.37 2.38
C LYS A 386 -42.10 19.17 2.40
N PHE A 387 -42.66 19.46 1.23
CA PHE A 387 -43.94 20.17 1.10
C PHE A 387 -45.09 19.44 1.79
N ILE A 388 -45.21 18.12 1.61
CA ILE A 388 -46.22 17.29 2.29
C ILE A 388 -46.02 17.32 3.81
N SER A 389 -44.77 17.27 4.28
CA SER A 389 -44.48 17.28 5.71
C SER A 389 -44.78 18.63 6.37
N GLU A 390 -44.59 19.73 5.66
CA GLU A 390 -44.84 21.10 6.15
C GLU A 390 -46.33 21.47 6.06
N ASN A 391 -47.10 20.86 5.15
CA ASN A 391 -48.49 21.21 4.88
C ASN A 391 -49.44 20.03 5.10
N ARG A 392 -49.26 19.26 6.18
CA ARG A 392 -50.00 18.00 6.41
C ARG A 392 -51.53 18.15 6.34
N ASP A 393 -52.05 19.27 6.82
CA ASP A 393 -53.49 19.54 6.85
C ASP A 393 -54.08 19.69 5.45
N LEU A 394 -53.31 20.20 4.48
CA LEU A 394 -53.73 20.32 3.08
C LEU A 394 -53.98 18.95 2.43
N PHE A 395 -53.23 17.93 2.87
CA PHE A 395 -53.21 16.61 2.25
C PHE A 395 -54.08 15.58 2.97
N ARG A 396 -54.69 15.95 4.10
CA ARG A 396 -55.71 15.15 4.78
C ARG A 396 -57.09 15.61 4.32
N PRO A 397 -57.97 14.69 3.91
CA PRO A 397 -59.37 15.05 3.69
C PRO A 397 -59.96 15.63 4.98
N PRO A 398 -60.86 16.62 4.90
CA PRO A 398 -61.55 17.16 6.06
C PRO A 398 -62.38 16.10 6.79
#